data_AF-A0A6L8KU10-F1
#
_entry.id   AF-A0A6L8KU10-F1
#
_cell.length_a   1.000
_cell.length_b   1.000
_cell.length_c   1.000
_cell.angle_alpha   90.00
_cell.angle_beta   90.00
_cell.angle_gamma   90.00
#
_symmetry.space_group_name_H-M   'P 1'
#
loop_
_entity.id
_entity.type
_entity.pdbx_description
1 polymer ?
#
loop_
_entity_poly.entity_id
_entity_poly.type
_entity_poly.pdbx_seq_one_letter_code
_entity_poly.pdbx_strand_id
1 'polypeptide(L)'
;MMPQPKTAVSLNFRCAFSLIKILSIKHSMSRVQLLFIALVLLPFRAFAGVDCDKLNEVGENIANVIPDFDSGRDIVGNGRLQFYSAPDVSCKMVGWFVLPGDTLFAKFVYKGFTKVSFIAMKKSDREITAWVVSSRLRENGEGIVPGHSPDVEEVSRQLKDGESAISQRKFESAIEICRGGLDAIGDAYWSKDIEDDTDSKLMAAGLLRKDGKLENAASMYCGILATRLHLYIKKKG
;
A
#
# COMPACT_ATOMS: atom_id res chain seq x y z
N MET A 1 -16.73 36.81 7.03
CA MET A 1 -15.62 37.79 7.12
C MET A 1 -14.43 37.21 6.39
N MET A 2 -14.28 37.60 5.12
CA MET A 2 -13.12 37.32 4.28
C MET A 2 -12.47 38.66 3.95
N PRO A 3 -11.14 38.79 3.98
CA PRO A 3 -10.45 39.83 3.24
C PRO A 3 -9.92 39.27 1.92
N GLN A 4 -10.45 39.80 0.83
CA GLN A 4 -9.93 39.74 -0.54
C GLN A 4 -8.87 40.86 -0.75
N PRO A 5 -8.13 40.88 -1.89
CA PRO A 5 -6.69 41.12 -1.95
C PRO A 5 -6.35 42.43 -2.67
N LYS A 6 -5.22 43.05 -2.31
CA LYS A 6 -4.49 44.08 -3.07
C LYS A 6 -3.03 43.98 -2.56
N THR A 7 -1.96 44.05 -3.35
CA THR A 7 -1.69 44.99 -4.43
C THR A 7 -0.41 44.56 -5.14
N ALA A 8 -0.37 44.74 -6.46
CA ALA A 8 0.84 44.74 -7.27
C ALA A 8 1.84 45.80 -6.76
N VAL A 9 3.13 45.47 -6.74
CA VAL A 9 4.20 46.45 -6.56
C VAL A 9 5.07 46.49 -7.81
N SER A 10 5.28 47.74 -8.22
CA SER A 10 5.86 48.25 -9.45
C SER A 10 7.23 47.69 -9.84
N LEU A 11 7.38 47.40 -11.14
CA LEU A 11 8.68 47.49 -11.81
C LEU A 11 9.17 48.94 -11.74
N ASN A 12 10.28 49.17 -11.03
CA ASN A 12 11.07 50.39 -11.19
C ASN A 12 12.34 50.03 -11.97
N PHE A 13 12.29 50.27 -13.27
CA PHE A 13 13.46 50.44 -14.13
C PHE A 13 14.13 51.76 -13.73
N ARG A 14 15.24 51.67 -13.00
CA ARG A 14 16.19 52.79 -12.91
C ARG A 14 17.52 52.35 -13.50
N CYS A 15 17.76 52.86 -14.70
CA CYS A 15 19.09 53.03 -15.26
C CYS A 15 20.01 53.67 -14.22
N ALA A 16 21.11 53.02 -13.91
CA ALA A 16 22.29 53.66 -13.36
C ALA A 16 23.47 53.27 -14.24
N PHE A 17 23.68 54.06 -15.28
CA PHE A 17 25.00 54.24 -15.89
C PHE A 17 25.93 54.71 -14.77
N SER A 18 26.85 53.85 -14.35
CA SER A 18 28.03 54.29 -13.61
C SER A 18 29.27 53.76 -14.33
N LEU A 19 30.00 54.73 -14.88
CA LEU A 19 31.27 54.57 -15.56
C LEU A 19 32.27 53.85 -14.65
N ILE A 20 32.54 52.57 -14.94
CA ILE A 20 33.77 51.94 -14.49
C ILE A 20 34.89 52.48 -15.38
N LYS A 21 35.62 53.47 -14.87
CA LYS A 21 36.92 53.87 -15.40
C LYS A 21 37.81 52.62 -15.40
N ILE A 22 38.12 52.16 -16.61
CA ILE A 22 39.11 51.12 -16.88
C ILE A 22 40.45 51.62 -16.34
N LEU A 23 40.83 51.17 -15.15
CA LEU A 23 42.21 51.20 -14.70
C LEU A 23 42.97 50.25 -15.63
N SER A 24 43.87 50.83 -16.42
CA SER A 24 44.78 50.13 -17.31
C SER A 24 45.74 49.27 -16.47
N ILE A 25 45.36 48.03 -16.21
CA ILE A 25 46.26 47.02 -15.64
C ILE A 25 46.89 46.28 -16.80
N LYS A 26 48.11 46.72 -17.17
CA LYS A 26 48.94 46.09 -18.18
C LYS A 26 49.62 44.85 -17.56
N HIS A 27 48.84 43.80 -17.27
CA HIS A 27 49.40 42.51 -16.83
C HIS A 27 49.43 41.53 -17.99
N SER A 28 50.64 41.15 -18.39
CA SER A 28 50.90 39.98 -19.22
C SER A 28 50.47 38.72 -18.45
N MET A 29 49.19 38.35 -18.53
CA MET A 29 48.67 37.14 -17.92
C MET A 29 49.16 35.92 -18.71
N SER A 30 50.05 35.14 -18.09
CA SER A 30 50.49 33.84 -18.62
C SER A 30 49.30 32.88 -18.69
N ARG A 31 49.30 31.99 -19.69
CA ARG A 31 48.23 30.99 -19.97
C ARG A 31 47.84 30.14 -18.74
N VAL A 32 48.73 30.03 -17.76
CA VAL A 32 48.51 29.34 -16.46
C VAL A 32 47.43 30.01 -15.60
N GLN A 33 47.29 31.34 -15.69
CA GLN A 33 46.41 32.13 -14.82
C GLN A 33 44.95 32.14 -15.31
N LEU A 34 44.74 31.97 -16.62
CA LEU A 34 43.42 31.77 -17.24
C LEU A 34 42.84 30.37 -16.94
N LEU A 35 43.68 29.35 -16.79
CA LEU A 35 43.26 28.00 -16.40
C LEU A 35 42.73 27.93 -14.95
N PHE A 36 43.30 28.73 -14.05
CA PHE A 36 42.86 28.77 -12.65
C PHE A 36 41.46 29.37 -12.46
N ILE A 37 41.10 30.40 -13.24
CA ILE A 37 39.77 31.04 -13.16
C ILE A 37 38.68 30.12 -13.75
N ALA A 38 39.00 29.35 -14.81
CA ALA A 38 38.09 28.38 -15.39
C ALA A 38 37.77 27.20 -14.45
N LEU A 39 38.70 26.83 -13.56
CA LEU A 39 38.49 25.76 -12.58
C LEU A 39 37.56 26.17 -11.42
N VAL A 40 37.45 27.47 -11.11
CA VAL A 40 36.59 28.01 -10.04
C VAL A 40 35.12 28.16 -10.48
N LEU A 41 34.85 28.16 -11.80
CA LEU A 41 33.50 28.23 -12.38
C LEU A 41 32.93 26.85 -12.75
N LEU A 42 33.44 25.77 -12.18
CA LEU A 42 32.73 24.49 -12.21
C LEU A 42 31.38 24.69 -11.49
N PRO A 43 30.23 24.57 -12.18
CA PRO A 43 28.95 24.66 -11.51
C PRO A 43 28.90 23.55 -10.48
N PHE A 44 28.82 23.92 -9.20
CA PHE A 44 28.36 23.01 -8.16
C PHE A 44 27.04 22.44 -8.66
N ARG A 45 27.04 21.19 -9.11
CA ARG A 45 25.80 20.48 -9.42
C ARG A 45 25.04 20.43 -8.10
N ALA A 46 24.07 21.32 -7.92
CA ALA A 46 23.11 21.23 -6.84
C ALA A 46 22.40 19.89 -7.03
N PHE A 47 22.68 18.92 -6.16
CA PHE A 47 21.86 17.73 -6.06
C PHE A 47 20.49 18.22 -5.64
N ALA A 48 19.53 18.21 -6.57
CA ALA A 48 18.13 18.34 -6.19
C ALA A 48 17.87 17.21 -5.18
N GLY A 49 17.58 17.59 -3.93
CA GLY A 49 17.29 16.63 -2.87
C GLY A 49 16.09 15.78 -3.25
N VAL A 50 16.13 14.49 -2.90
CA VAL A 50 15.00 13.59 -3.10
C VAL A 50 13.82 14.08 -2.25
N ASP A 51 12.68 14.31 -2.89
CA ASP A 51 11.43 14.69 -2.24
C ASP A 51 10.72 13.42 -1.74
N CYS A 52 11.06 13.01 -0.53
CA CYS A 52 10.58 11.77 0.06
C CYS A 52 9.06 11.77 0.29
N ASP A 53 8.45 12.93 0.54
CA ASP A 53 7.01 13.03 0.77
C ASP A 53 6.26 12.72 -0.54
N LYS A 54 6.70 13.30 -1.66
CA LYS A 54 6.13 12.96 -2.98
C LYS A 54 6.37 11.51 -3.37
N LEU A 55 7.56 10.97 -3.10
CA LEU A 55 7.83 9.56 -3.41
C LEU A 55 6.96 8.61 -2.59
N ASN A 56 6.69 8.95 -1.33
CA ASN A 56 5.79 8.19 -0.48
C ASN A 56 4.35 8.23 -1.02
N GLU A 57 3.84 9.42 -1.36
CA GLU A 57 2.50 9.59 -1.94
C GLU A 57 2.33 8.79 -3.25
N VAL A 58 3.29 8.91 -4.18
CA VAL A 58 3.27 8.14 -5.43
C VAL A 58 3.35 6.63 -5.16
N GLY A 59 4.18 6.24 -4.19
CA GLY A 59 4.32 4.85 -3.77
C GLY A 59 3.00 4.27 -3.29
N GLU A 60 2.30 4.95 -2.39
CA GLU A 60 1.02 4.47 -1.84
C GLU A 60 -0.09 4.39 -2.88
N ASN A 61 -0.17 5.36 -3.80
CA ASN A 61 -1.25 5.42 -4.78
C ASN A 61 -1.15 4.36 -5.90
N ILE A 62 0.05 3.83 -6.15
CA ILE A 62 0.31 2.89 -7.27
C ILE A 62 0.74 1.51 -6.76
N ALA A 63 1.05 1.37 -5.48
CA ALA A 63 1.49 0.10 -4.92
C ALA A 63 0.42 -0.99 -5.01
N ASN A 64 0.89 -2.23 -5.02
CA ASN A 64 0.04 -3.38 -4.82
C ASN A 64 -0.33 -3.48 -3.33
N VAL A 65 -1.62 -3.56 -3.04
CA VAL A 65 -2.15 -3.71 -1.68
C VAL A 65 -1.98 -5.15 -1.20
N ILE A 66 -1.56 -5.31 0.06
CA ILE A 66 -1.54 -6.61 0.76
C ILE A 66 -2.75 -6.66 1.69
N PRO A 67 -3.59 -7.71 1.63
CA PRO A 67 -4.71 -7.88 2.55
C PRO A 67 -4.28 -8.02 4.01
N ASP A 68 -5.07 -7.47 4.92
CA ASP A 68 -4.75 -7.46 6.35
C ASP A 68 -4.61 -8.87 6.95
N PHE A 69 -5.37 -9.86 6.46
CA PHE A 69 -5.32 -11.26 6.94
C PHE A 69 -4.06 -12.02 6.52
N ASP A 70 -3.31 -11.49 5.54
CA ASP A 70 -2.06 -12.05 5.00
C ASP A 70 -0.95 -11.00 5.03
N SER A 71 -1.03 -10.09 5.99
CA SER A 71 -0.09 -8.97 6.15
C SER A 71 1.16 -9.33 6.95
N GLY A 72 1.16 -10.45 7.69
CA GLY A 72 2.25 -10.83 8.60
C GLY A 72 3.56 -11.13 7.87
N ARG A 73 4.65 -10.51 8.31
CA ARG A 73 6.00 -10.67 7.73
C ARG A 73 7.04 -10.90 8.81
N ASP A 74 7.84 -11.94 8.61
CA ASP A 74 9.08 -12.18 9.33
C ASP A 74 10.22 -11.38 8.71
N ILE A 75 11.13 -10.88 9.55
CA ILE A 75 12.38 -10.27 9.09
C ILE A 75 13.44 -11.35 8.92
N VAL A 76 13.95 -11.49 7.70
CA VAL A 76 14.99 -12.48 7.35
C VAL A 76 16.37 -11.86 7.15
N GLY A 77 17.40 -12.70 7.15
CA GLY A 77 18.80 -12.30 7.04
C GLY A 77 19.39 -11.79 8.35
N ASN A 78 20.57 -11.18 8.28
CA ASN A 78 21.32 -10.75 9.47
C ASN A 78 21.22 -9.23 9.71
N GLY A 79 21.32 -8.84 10.98
CA GLY A 79 21.41 -7.45 11.40
C GLY A 79 20.12 -6.64 11.24
N ARG A 80 20.24 -5.33 11.45
CA ARG A 80 19.12 -4.38 11.49
C ARG A 80 18.45 -4.21 10.13
N LEU A 81 17.12 -4.23 10.11
CA LEU A 81 16.32 -3.82 8.96
C LEU A 81 15.93 -2.34 9.12
N GLN A 82 16.47 -1.50 8.24
CA GLN A 82 16.29 -0.05 8.27
C GLN A 82 14.90 0.37 7.77
N PHE A 83 14.29 1.34 8.45
CA PHE A 83 13.07 2.02 8.00
C PHE A 83 13.37 3.22 7.09
N TYR A 84 12.48 3.44 6.13
CA TYR A 84 12.51 4.56 5.19
C TYR A 84 11.15 5.27 5.18
N SER A 85 11.14 6.60 5.01
CA SER A 85 9.89 7.37 4.91
C SER A 85 9.23 7.25 3.53
N ALA A 86 9.98 6.80 2.52
CA ALA A 86 9.52 6.58 1.15
C ALA A 86 10.22 5.32 0.58
N PRO A 87 9.76 4.75 -0.56
CA PRO A 87 10.38 3.58 -1.20
C PRO A 87 11.68 3.94 -1.95
N ASP A 88 12.62 4.59 -1.25
CA ASP A 88 13.94 4.99 -1.76
C ASP A 88 14.98 4.97 -0.62
N VAL A 89 16.18 4.47 -0.89
CA VAL A 89 17.26 4.34 0.12
C VAL A 89 17.76 5.68 0.66
N SER A 90 17.54 6.77 -0.08
CA SER A 90 17.88 8.13 0.33
C SER A 90 16.94 8.66 1.42
N CYS A 91 15.72 8.08 1.51
CA CYS A 91 14.68 8.47 2.46
C CYS A 91 14.80 7.77 3.81
N LYS A 92 16.03 7.57 4.28
CA LYS A 92 16.36 6.81 5.49
C LYS A 92 15.85 7.52 6.75
N MET A 93 15.08 6.80 7.57
CA MET A 93 14.67 7.27 8.90
C MET A 93 15.77 6.98 9.92
N VAL A 94 16.61 7.97 10.22
CA VAL A 94 17.77 7.81 11.12
C VAL A 94 17.32 7.29 12.50
N GLY A 95 17.97 6.23 12.97
CA GLY A 95 17.69 5.62 14.28
C GLY A 95 16.49 4.68 14.32
N TRP A 96 15.74 4.53 13.22
CA TRP A 96 14.58 3.66 13.13
C TRP A 96 14.90 2.38 12.37
N PHE A 97 14.83 1.26 13.08
CA PHE A 97 15.05 -0.08 12.53
C PHE A 97 14.38 -1.12 13.40
N VAL A 98 14.23 -2.32 12.83
CA VAL A 98 13.74 -3.53 13.49
C VAL A 98 14.76 -4.66 13.35
N LEU A 99 14.62 -5.71 14.14
CA LEU A 99 15.54 -6.83 14.22
C LEU A 99 14.86 -8.14 13.81
N PRO A 100 15.63 -9.13 13.32
CA PRO A 100 15.12 -10.50 13.20
C PRO A 100 14.47 -10.96 14.51
N GLY A 101 13.26 -11.50 14.43
CA GLY A 101 12.42 -11.85 15.58
C GLY A 101 11.33 -10.82 15.90
N ASP A 102 11.40 -9.60 15.36
CA ASP A 102 10.25 -8.69 15.34
C ASP A 102 9.27 -9.10 14.21
N THR A 103 7.97 -8.97 14.47
CA THR A 103 6.92 -9.18 13.46
C THR A 103 6.47 -7.85 12.88
N LEU A 104 6.33 -7.80 11.56
CA LEU A 104 5.84 -6.64 10.80
C LEU A 104 4.51 -6.97 10.12
N PHE A 105 3.68 -5.96 9.89
CA PHE A 105 2.44 -6.09 9.12
C PHE A 105 2.53 -5.26 7.85
N ALA A 106 2.59 -5.91 6.70
CA ALA A 106 2.74 -5.28 5.41
C ALA A 106 1.40 -4.75 4.87
N LYS A 107 1.44 -3.55 4.29
CA LYS A 107 0.30 -2.85 3.68
C LYS A 107 0.40 -2.78 2.17
N PHE A 108 1.59 -2.44 1.67
CA PHE A 108 1.80 -2.17 0.24
C PHE A 108 3.16 -2.66 -0.24
N VAL A 109 3.26 -3.03 -1.52
CA VAL A 109 4.53 -3.35 -2.19
C VAL A 109 4.74 -2.45 -3.41
N TYR A 110 5.89 -1.78 -3.46
CA TYR A 110 6.26 -0.89 -4.56
C TYR A 110 7.78 -0.84 -4.77
N LYS A 111 8.23 -1.08 -6.01
CA LYS A 111 9.63 -0.96 -6.45
C LYS A 111 10.67 -1.62 -5.51
N GLY A 112 10.38 -2.82 -5.02
CA GLY A 112 11.30 -3.57 -4.15
C GLY A 112 11.30 -3.10 -2.69
N PHE A 113 10.37 -2.23 -2.33
CA PHE A 113 10.07 -1.84 -0.96
C PHE A 113 8.66 -2.30 -0.57
N THR A 114 8.50 -2.59 0.72
CA THR A 114 7.22 -2.92 1.33
C THR A 114 6.92 -1.88 2.41
N LYS A 115 5.74 -1.27 2.36
CA LYS A 115 5.25 -0.41 3.45
C LYS A 115 4.70 -1.31 4.55
N VAL A 116 5.17 -1.12 5.77
CA VAL A 116 4.83 -1.94 6.94
C VAL A 116 4.36 -1.07 8.09
N SER A 117 3.48 -1.61 8.91
CA SER A 117 3.18 -1.15 10.27
C SER A 117 3.95 -2.01 11.27
N PHE A 118 4.52 -1.37 12.29
CA PHE A 118 5.23 -2.00 13.40
C PHE A 118 4.82 -1.38 14.72
N ILE A 119 4.47 -2.19 15.72
CA ILE A 119 4.16 -1.73 17.07
C ILE A 119 5.40 -1.93 17.94
N ALA A 120 6.04 -0.82 18.33
CA ALA A 120 7.23 -0.87 19.18
C ALA A 120 6.84 -1.11 20.65
N MET A 121 6.57 -2.38 21.00
CA MET A 121 6.08 -2.78 22.33
C MET A 121 6.98 -2.31 23.49
N LYS A 122 8.28 -2.18 23.28
CA LYS A 122 9.26 -1.86 24.34
C LYS A 122 9.43 -0.37 24.64
N LYS A 123 8.91 0.55 23.82
CA LYS A 123 9.27 1.98 23.94
C LYS A 123 8.11 2.93 24.18
N SER A 124 6.89 2.65 23.72
CA SER A 124 5.77 3.60 23.90
C SER A 124 4.42 3.14 23.35
N ASP A 125 4.23 1.87 22.99
CA ASP A 125 3.06 1.42 22.22
C ASP A 125 2.77 2.29 20.98
N ARG A 126 3.84 2.85 20.38
CA ARG A 126 3.71 3.67 19.18
C ARG A 126 3.74 2.75 17.97
N GLU A 127 2.69 2.82 17.18
CA GLU A 127 2.68 2.30 15.82
C GLU A 127 3.57 3.20 14.95
N ILE A 128 4.49 2.58 14.22
CA ILE A 128 5.32 3.21 13.21
C ILE A 128 4.94 2.62 11.88
N THR A 129 4.59 3.47 10.93
CA THR A 129 4.42 3.08 9.53
C THR A 129 5.62 3.55 8.72
N ALA A 130 6.28 2.63 8.00
CA ALA A 130 7.47 2.95 7.21
C ALA A 130 7.67 1.98 6.05
N TRP A 131 8.53 2.33 5.10
CA TRP A 131 9.00 1.44 4.03
C TRP A 131 10.23 0.65 4.47
N VAL A 132 10.33 -0.59 4.02
CA VAL A 132 11.51 -1.47 4.20
C VAL A 132 11.82 -2.18 2.90
N VAL A 133 13.05 -2.67 2.73
CA VAL A 133 13.45 -3.44 1.55
C VAL A 133 12.74 -4.80 1.55
N SER A 134 11.97 -5.10 0.51
CA SER A 134 11.11 -6.29 0.45
C SER A 134 11.88 -7.61 0.54
N SER A 135 13.11 -7.67 0.01
CA SER A 135 13.94 -8.87 0.06
C SER A 135 14.37 -9.29 1.48
N ARG A 136 14.13 -8.43 2.47
CA ARG A 136 14.37 -8.70 3.89
C ARG A 136 13.12 -9.21 4.61
N LEU A 137 12.02 -9.42 3.89
CA LEU A 137 10.76 -9.90 4.42
C LEU A 137 10.43 -11.29 3.87
N ARG A 138 9.81 -12.11 4.70
CA ARG A 138 9.19 -13.38 4.30
C ARG A 138 7.78 -13.45 4.88
N GLU A 139 6.84 -13.94 4.09
CA GLU A 139 5.45 -14.17 4.54
C GLU A 139 5.45 -15.25 5.62
N ASN A 140 4.71 -15.01 6.70
CA ASN A 140 4.60 -15.95 7.82
C ASN A 140 3.21 -16.59 7.95
N GLY A 141 2.27 -16.23 7.05
CA GLY A 141 0.90 -16.75 7.04
C GLY A 141 0.00 -16.16 8.14
N GLU A 142 0.46 -15.13 8.85
CA GLU A 142 -0.33 -14.38 9.82
C GLU A 142 -0.86 -13.08 9.21
N GLY A 143 -1.74 -12.39 9.94
CA GLY A 143 -2.25 -11.07 9.60
C GLY A 143 -2.46 -10.22 10.86
N ILE A 144 -2.52 -8.90 10.70
CA ILE A 144 -2.84 -7.98 11.80
C ILE A 144 -4.26 -8.22 12.33
N VAL A 145 -5.15 -8.68 11.45
CA VAL A 145 -6.43 -9.28 11.81
C VAL A 145 -6.21 -10.80 11.85
N PRO A 146 -6.75 -11.53 12.85
CA PRO A 146 -6.69 -12.98 12.85
C PRO A 146 -7.07 -13.47 11.46
N GLY A 147 -6.17 -14.24 10.83
CA GLY A 147 -6.50 -14.91 9.58
C GLY A 147 -7.73 -15.76 9.87
N HIS A 148 -8.89 -15.35 9.37
CA HIS A 148 -10.05 -16.22 9.41
C HIS A 148 -9.68 -17.39 8.50
N SER A 149 -9.17 -18.46 9.08
CA SER A 149 -9.05 -19.75 8.40
C SER A 149 -10.40 -20.41 8.61
N PRO A 150 -11.32 -20.32 7.64
CA PRO A 150 -12.61 -20.94 7.78
C PRO A 150 -12.41 -22.44 7.99
N ASP A 151 -13.20 -23.01 8.90
CA ASP A 151 -13.31 -24.45 9.02
C ASP A 151 -13.97 -24.98 7.73
N VAL A 152 -13.14 -25.59 6.87
CA VAL A 152 -13.56 -26.07 5.55
C VAL A 152 -14.66 -27.12 5.67
N GLU A 153 -14.64 -27.93 6.73
CA GLU A 153 -15.65 -28.97 6.93
C GLU A 153 -17.00 -28.34 7.27
N GLU A 154 -17.00 -27.33 8.16
CA GLU A 154 -18.20 -26.57 8.51
C GLU A 154 -18.77 -25.82 7.31
N VAL A 155 -17.94 -25.09 6.55
CA VAL A 155 -18.42 -24.36 5.35
C VAL A 155 -18.92 -25.31 4.28
N SER A 156 -18.28 -26.47 4.09
CA SER A 156 -18.75 -27.51 3.17
C SER A 156 -20.09 -28.11 3.60
N ARG A 157 -20.29 -28.29 4.92
CA ARG A 157 -21.55 -28.76 5.49
C ARG A 157 -22.67 -27.74 5.26
N GLN A 158 -22.40 -26.46 5.53
CA GLN A 158 -23.35 -25.37 5.28
C GLN A 158 -23.75 -25.30 3.80
N LEU A 159 -22.81 -25.43 2.87
CA LEU A 159 -23.13 -25.47 1.44
C LEU A 159 -24.09 -26.63 1.11
N LYS A 160 -23.80 -27.85 1.59
CA LYS A 160 -24.66 -29.02 1.39
C LYS A 160 -26.05 -28.83 2.00
N ASP A 161 -26.12 -28.28 3.22
CA ASP A 161 -27.38 -28.03 3.91
C ASP A 161 -28.22 -26.97 3.17
N GLY A 162 -27.57 -25.93 2.62
CA GLY A 162 -28.20 -24.91 1.80
C GLY A 162 -28.76 -25.46 0.47
N GLU A 163 -27.98 -26.27 -0.24
CA GLU A 163 -28.43 -26.97 -1.46
C GLU A 163 -29.61 -27.91 -1.17
N SER A 164 -29.54 -28.64 -0.06
CA SER A 164 -30.64 -29.48 0.42
C SER A 164 -31.90 -28.66 0.70
N ALA A 165 -31.77 -27.50 1.36
CA ALA A 165 -32.89 -26.60 1.62
C ALA A 165 -33.52 -26.05 0.32
N ILE A 166 -32.72 -25.73 -0.71
CA ILE A 166 -33.23 -25.36 -2.04
C ILE A 166 -34.07 -26.50 -2.63
N SER A 167 -33.58 -27.75 -2.60
CA SER A 167 -34.31 -28.91 -3.14
C SER A 167 -35.66 -29.15 -2.45
N GLN A 168 -35.77 -28.74 -1.17
CA GLN A 168 -36.98 -28.81 -0.36
C GLN A 168 -37.87 -27.57 -0.48
N ARG A 169 -37.54 -26.62 -1.37
CA ARG A 169 -38.21 -25.31 -1.52
C ARG A 169 -38.24 -24.46 -0.25
N LYS A 170 -37.25 -24.61 0.63
CA LYS A 170 -37.07 -23.82 1.86
C LYS A 170 -36.08 -22.68 1.60
N PHE A 171 -36.47 -21.73 0.75
CA PHE A 171 -35.54 -20.76 0.16
C PHE A 171 -34.96 -19.77 1.17
N GLU A 172 -35.74 -19.29 2.12
CA GLU A 172 -35.27 -18.41 3.18
C GLU A 172 -34.23 -19.11 4.06
N SER A 173 -34.48 -20.37 4.44
CA SER A 173 -33.51 -21.17 5.17
C SER A 173 -32.23 -21.38 4.37
N ALA A 174 -32.34 -21.69 3.07
CA ALA A 174 -31.18 -21.83 2.20
C ALA A 174 -30.34 -20.55 2.12
N ILE A 175 -31.00 -19.39 2.00
CA ILE A 175 -30.35 -18.08 2.00
C ILE A 175 -29.55 -17.87 3.29
N GLU A 176 -30.16 -18.08 4.44
CA GLU A 176 -29.48 -17.84 5.72
C GLU A 176 -28.33 -18.82 5.97
N ILE A 177 -28.49 -20.10 5.59
CA ILE A 177 -27.42 -21.11 5.69
C ILE A 177 -26.22 -20.73 4.80
N CYS A 178 -26.47 -20.45 3.52
CA CYS A 178 -25.39 -20.11 2.58
C CYS A 178 -24.75 -18.75 2.90
N ARG A 179 -25.51 -17.79 3.44
CA ARG A 179 -24.93 -16.55 3.98
C ARG A 179 -24.03 -16.80 5.18
N GLY A 180 -24.43 -17.68 6.11
CA GLY A 180 -23.57 -18.07 7.22
C GLY A 180 -22.22 -18.64 6.76
N GLY A 181 -22.22 -19.44 5.68
CA GLY A 181 -20.99 -19.92 5.06
C GLY A 181 -20.19 -18.85 4.33
N LEU A 182 -20.84 -17.86 3.73
CA LEU A 182 -20.18 -16.70 3.12
C LEU A 182 -19.52 -15.79 4.18
N ASP A 183 -20.19 -15.60 5.31
CA ASP A 183 -19.66 -14.82 6.43
C ASP A 183 -18.51 -15.57 7.10
N ALA A 184 -18.60 -16.90 7.21
CA ALA A 184 -17.51 -17.74 7.64
C ALA A 184 -16.34 -17.64 6.65
N ILE A 185 -16.50 -17.94 5.36
CA ILE A 185 -15.35 -17.90 4.45
C ILE A 185 -14.70 -16.52 4.33
N GLY A 186 -15.49 -15.45 4.48
CA GLY A 186 -15.02 -14.07 4.40
C GLY A 186 -14.19 -13.82 3.15
N ASP A 187 -13.06 -13.12 3.30
CA ASP A 187 -12.11 -12.83 2.23
C ASP A 187 -10.95 -13.84 2.15
N ALA A 188 -11.01 -14.94 2.91
CA ALA A 188 -9.90 -15.89 3.03
C ALA A 188 -9.54 -16.55 1.68
N TYR A 189 -10.52 -16.64 0.78
CA TYR A 189 -10.35 -17.18 -0.58
C TYR A 189 -9.61 -16.24 -1.53
N TRP A 190 -9.56 -14.93 -1.24
CA TRP A 190 -9.01 -13.94 -2.15
C TRP A 190 -7.51 -14.12 -2.38
N SER A 191 -7.07 -13.89 -3.61
CA SER A 191 -5.66 -13.75 -3.99
C SER A 191 -5.55 -12.82 -5.19
N LYS A 192 -4.36 -12.26 -5.42
CA LYS A 192 -4.06 -11.35 -6.54
C LYS A 192 -4.34 -11.94 -7.93
N ASP A 193 -4.45 -13.26 -8.05
CA ASP A 193 -4.62 -13.98 -9.31
C ASP A 193 -6.10 -14.35 -9.56
N ILE A 194 -7.01 -13.92 -8.68
CA ILE A 194 -8.45 -14.18 -8.79
C ILE A 194 -9.14 -12.88 -9.21
N GLU A 195 -9.71 -12.87 -10.42
CA GLU A 195 -10.71 -11.88 -10.82
C GLU A 195 -12.03 -12.24 -10.12
N ASP A 196 -12.45 -11.40 -9.18
CA ASP A 196 -13.56 -11.70 -8.29
C ASP A 196 -14.76 -10.79 -8.56
N ASP A 197 -15.79 -11.35 -9.19
CA ASP A 197 -17.08 -10.70 -9.43
C ASP A 197 -18.12 -11.02 -8.34
N THR A 198 -17.73 -11.72 -7.27
CA THR A 198 -18.67 -12.22 -6.27
C THR A 198 -19.37 -11.10 -5.51
N ASP A 199 -18.74 -9.94 -5.31
CA ASP A 199 -19.38 -8.78 -4.67
C ASP A 199 -20.55 -8.24 -5.50
N SER A 200 -20.38 -8.17 -6.83
CA SER A 200 -21.48 -7.77 -7.73
C SER A 200 -22.60 -8.79 -7.71
N LYS A 201 -22.27 -10.09 -7.63
CA LYS A 201 -23.26 -11.17 -7.50
C LYS A 201 -23.98 -11.15 -6.14
N LEU A 202 -23.30 -10.81 -5.05
CA LEU A 202 -23.90 -10.67 -3.73
C LEU A 202 -24.91 -9.52 -3.69
N MET A 203 -24.58 -8.40 -4.35
CA MET A 203 -25.52 -7.28 -4.52
C MET A 203 -26.76 -7.72 -5.32
N ALA A 204 -26.57 -8.42 -6.45
CA ALA A 204 -27.68 -8.95 -7.24
C ALA A 204 -28.55 -9.95 -6.45
N ALA A 205 -27.95 -10.85 -5.68
CA ALA A 205 -28.65 -11.79 -4.80
C ALA A 205 -29.48 -11.07 -3.74
N GLY A 206 -28.93 -10.01 -3.16
CA GLY A 206 -29.63 -9.15 -2.20
C GLY A 206 -30.84 -8.44 -2.80
N LEU A 207 -30.75 -7.98 -4.05
CA LEU A 207 -31.89 -7.39 -4.78
C LEU A 207 -32.96 -8.43 -5.07
N LEU A 208 -32.60 -9.62 -5.55
CA LEU A 208 -33.53 -10.73 -5.77
C LEU A 208 -34.29 -11.09 -4.48
N ARG A 209 -33.60 -11.12 -3.34
CA ARG A 209 -34.23 -11.38 -2.04
C ARG A 209 -35.23 -10.28 -1.68
N LYS A 210 -34.86 -9.00 -1.86
CA LYS A 210 -35.76 -7.86 -1.58
C LYS A 210 -37.01 -7.86 -2.47
N ASP A 211 -36.87 -8.32 -3.71
CA ASP A 211 -37.97 -8.44 -4.67
C ASP A 211 -38.86 -9.68 -4.42
N GLY A 212 -38.59 -10.48 -3.38
CA GLY A 212 -39.33 -11.71 -3.08
C GLY A 212 -39.00 -12.88 -4.02
N LYS A 213 -37.98 -12.76 -4.87
CA LYS A 213 -37.51 -13.83 -5.78
C LYS A 213 -36.56 -14.77 -5.04
N LEU A 214 -37.10 -15.43 -4.02
CA LEU A 214 -36.32 -16.17 -3.01
C LEU A 214 -35.57 -17.37 -3.57
N GLU A 215 -36.16 -18.12 -4.52
CA GLU A 215 -35.49 -19.23 -5.18
C GLU A 215 -34.21 -18.77 -5.90
N ASN A 216 -34.32 -17.73 -6.73
CA ASN A 216 -33.18 -17.17 -7.45
C ASN A 216 -32.12 -16.60 -6.49
N ALA A 217 -32.56 -15.95 -5.41
CA ALA A 217 -31.64 -15.44 -4.39
C ALA A 217 -30.90 -16.59 -3.68
N ALA A 218 -31.61 -17.64 -3.29
CA ALA A 218 -31.04 -18.82 -2.63
C ALA A 218 -29.98 -19.50 -3.51
N SER A 219 -30.33 -19.80 -4.77
CA SER A 219 -29.39 -20.39 -5.74
C SER A 219 -28.16 -19.51 -5.95
N MET A 220 -28.34 -18.18 -6.00
CA MET A 220 -27.22 -17.26 -6.18
C MET A 220 -26.30 -17.23 -4.95
N TYR A 221 -26.84 -17.12 -3.73
CA TYR A 221 -26.02 -17.16 -2.51
C TYR A 221 -25.22 -18.46 -2.38
N CYS A 222 -25.86 -19.62 -2.58
CA CYS A 222 -25.16 -20.90 -2.48
C CYS A 222 -24.15 -21.11 -3.62
N GLY A 223 -24.43 -20.63 -4.83
CA GLY A 223 -23.47 -20.66 -5.94
C GLY A 223 -22.22 -19.79 -5.70
N ILE A 224 -22.40 -18.61 -5.08
CA ILE A 224 -21.27 -17.77 -4.66
C ILE A 224 -20.46 -18.49 -3.59
N LEU A 225 -21.11 -19.10 -2.58
CA LEU A 225 -20.44 -19.86 -1.54
C LEU A 225 -19.61 -21.01 -2.11
N ALA A 226 -20.19 -21.80 -3.02
CA ALA A 226 -19.49 -22.89 -3.69
C ALA A 226 -18.23 -22.39 -4.44
N THR A 227 -18.34 -21.24 -5.11
CA THR A 227 -17.22 -20.62 -5.84
C THR A 227 -16.12 -20.18 -4.87
N ARG A 228 -16.46 -19.42 -3.82
CA ARG A 228 -15.48 -18.96 -2.82
C ARG A 228 -14.81 -20.13 -2.11
N LEU A 229 -15.56 -21.18 -1.75
CA LEU A 229 -15.03 -22.39 -1.13
C LEU A 229 -14.05 -23.13 -2.05
N HIS A 230 -14.39 -23.28 -3.33
CA HIS A 230 -13.51 -23.89 -4.32
C HIS A 230 -12.19 -23.10 -4.46
N LEU A 231 -12.27 -21.78 -4.56
CA LEU A 231 -11.10 -20.91 -4.66
C LEU A 231 -10.21 -20.99 -3.41
N TYR A 232 -10.81 -21.03 -2.22
CA TYR A 232 -10.08 -21.19 -0.97
C TYR A 232 -9.32 -22.53 -0.90
N ILE A 233 -9.99 -23.64 -1.23
CA ILE A 233 -9.37 -24.97 -1.23
C ILE A 233 -8.21 -25.01 -2.25
N LYS A 234 -8.42 -24.47 -3.45
CA LYS A 234 -7.40 -24.40 -4.50
C LYS A 234 -6.18 -23.54 -4.10
N LYS A 235 -6.39 -22.50 -3.29
CA LYS A 235 -5.31 -21.65 -2.77
C LYS A 235 -4.44 -22.38 -1.73
N LYS A 236 -4.99 -23.34 -0.99
CA LYS A 236 -4.31 -24.06 0.09
C LYS A 236 -3.57 -25.34 -0.34
N GLY A 237 -3.96 -25.95 -1.46
CA GLY A 237 -3.33 -27.15 -2.02
C GLY A 237 -2.33 -26.83 -3.12
#